data_AF-A0A7J9SIY4-F1
#
_entry.id   AF-A0A7J9SIY4-F1
#
_cell.length_a   1.000
_cell.length_b   1.000
_cell.length_c   1.000
_cell.angle_alpha   90.00
_cell.angle_beta   90.00
_cell.angle_gamma   90.00
#
_symmetry.space_group_name_H-M   'P 1'
#
loop_
_entity.id
_entity.type
_entity.pdbx_description
1 polymer ?
#
loop_
_entity_poly.entity_id
_entity_poly.type
_entity_poly.pdbx_seq_one_letter_code
_entity_poly.pdbx_strand_id
1 'polypeptide(L)'
;MQRRAAAIYVALFVLIGAASYSLIATAQQPTVEFEDPARELTQGDTIDAGGQTYTVASVSESGGELQYTNESARYTATWENDSTRTVDDEEWRVVIEGDEPTEVTLREVLNESAILASDPDASEETVERNGTRYVVINNSRLVPASEYFPEPKTRAYAEGDTFDYRGNATTVGSVTAGAAELAWTAPRTNTVAVEHESNVTIGDQTYFAYVPDGSTIQLVTEYSSYQQQTAAIDQYQTYRNGLWGVSIISLLTAVFMIGFAYLPSRY
;
A
#
# COMPACT_ATOMS: atom_id res chain seq x y z
N MET A 1 50.33 -25.71 53.53
CA MET A 1 49.25 -24.72 53.78
C MET A 1 48.55 -24.26 52.50
N GLN A 2 49.24 -24.09 51.37
CA GLN A 2 48.66 -23.61 50.09
C GLN A 2 47.46 -24.41 49.55
N ARG A 3 47.47 -25.75 49.60
CA ARG A 3 46.36 -26.57 49.07
C ARG A 3 45.04 -26.42 49.85
N ARG A 4 45.11 -26.21 51.17
CA ARG A 4 43.92 -26.00 52.01
C ARG A 4 43.30 -24.61 51.80
N ALA A 5 44.15 -23.60 51.62
CA ALA A 5 43.69 -22.26 51.26
C ALA A 5 43.04 -22.26 49.86
N ALA A 6 43.64 -22.92 48.87
CA ALA A 6 43.08 -23.04 47.52
C ALA A 6 41.70 -23.72 47.51
N ALA A 7 41.51 -24.78 48.30
CA ALA A 7 40.22 -25.47 48.40
C ALA A 7 39.08 -24.56 48.91
N ILE A 8 39.37 -23.66 49.86
CA ILE A 8 38.38 -22.70 50.39
C ILE A 8 38.00 -21.68 49.31
N TYR A 9 38.97 -21.14 48.57
CA TYR A 9 38.68 -20.20 47.47
C TYR A 9 37.94 -20.86 46.31
N VAL A 10 38.29 -22.11 45.96
CA VAL A 10 37.55 -22.88 44.95
C VAL A 10 36.09 -23.06 45.37
N ALA A 11 35.83 -23.45 46.63
CA ALA A 11 34.46 -23.57 47.15
C ALA A 11 33.70 -22.24 47.09
N LEU A 12 34.37 -21.13 47.43
CA LEU A 12 33.81 -19.78 47.32
C LEU A 12 33.42 -19.43 45.88
N PHE A 13 34.33 -19.63 44.91
CA PHE A 13 34.05 -19.32 43.51
C PHE A 13 32.96 -20.22 42.92
N VAL A 14 32.90 -21.50 43.30
CA VAL A 14 31.80 -22.38 42.89
C VAL A 14 30.46 -21.90 43.45
N LEU A 15 30.41 -21.47 44.72
CA LEU A 15 29.20 -20.91 45.32
C LEU A 15 28.75 -19.62 44.62
N ILE A 16 29.69 -18.72 44.32
CA ILE A 16 29.40 -17.46 43.60
C ILE A 16 28.89 -17.77 42.18
N GLY A 17 29.55 -18.70 41.47
CA GLY A 17 29.15 -19.11 40.13
C GLY A 17 27.75 -19.73 40.11
N ALA A 18 27.44 -20.59 41.08
CA ALA A 18 26.13 -21.22 41.24
C ALA A 18 25.04 -20.22 41.62
N ALA A 19 25.33 -19.27 42.53
CA ALA A 19 24.40 -18.22 42.91
C ALA A 19 24.07 -17.31 41.73
N SER A 20 25.09 -16.89 40.97
CA SER A 20 24.93 -16.08 39.77
C SER A 20 24.11 -16.80 38.68
N TYR A 21 24.36 -18.09 38.46
CA TYR A 21 23.59 -18.90 37.51
C TYR A 21 22.13 -19.05 37.94
N SER A 22 21.86 -19.28 39.23
CA SER A 22 20.49 -19.37 39.76
C SER A 22 19.69 -18.07 39.54
N LEU A 23 20.33 -16.91 39.69
CA LEU A 23 19.70 -15.62 39.38
C LEU A 23 19.34 -15.50 37.89
N ILE A 24 20.23 -15.93 36.99
CA ILE A 24 19.94 -15.93 35.54
C ILE A 24 18.80 -16.89 35.20
N ALA A 25 18.80 -18.10 35.79
CA ALA A 25 17.86 -19.16 35.45
C ALA A 25 16.42 -18.89 35.91
N THR A 26 16.25 -18.03 36.93
CA THR A 26 14.93 -17.70 37.51
C THR A 26 14.42 -16.33 37.07
N ALA A 27 15.26 -15.53 36.41
CA ALA A 27 14.90 -14.22 35.94
C ALA A 27 13.96 -14.30 34.73
N GLN A 28 12.86 -13.54 34.78
CA GLN A 28 11.93 -13.37 33.66
C GLN A 28 12.31 -12.12 32.87
N GLN A 29 12.35 -12.24 31.54
CA GLN A 29 12.64 -11.10 30.68
C GLN A 29 11.42 -10.17 30.63
N PRO A 30 11.58 -8.85 30.85
CA PRO A 30 10.49 -7.90 30.62
C PRO A 30 10.10 -7.89 29.13
N THR A 31 8.82 -7.72 28.86
CA THR A 31 8.24 -7.50 27.52
C THR A 31 7.63 -6.11 27.47
N VAL A 32 7.48 -5.57 26.25
CA VAL A 32 6.71 -4.34 26.07
C VAL A 32 5.24 -4.73 26.07
N GLU A 33 4.51 -4.21 27.06
CA GLU A 33 3.08 -4.41 27.23
C GLU A 33 2.41 -3.07 27.53
N PHE A 34 1.21 -2.86 26.99
CA PHE A 34 0.38 -1.71 27.29
C PHE A 34 -0.89 -2.21 27.99
N GLU A 35 -1.04 -1.88 29.28
CA GLU A 35 -2.15 -2.37 30.10
C GLU A 35 -3.51 -1.77 29.69
N ASP A 36 -3.51 -0.55 29.12
CA ASP A 36 -4.70 0.16 28.66
C ASP A 36 -4.38 0.91 27.36
N PRO A 37 -4.28 0.20 26.22
CA PRO A 37 -4.06 0.85 24.94
C PRO A 37 -5.29 1.68 24.57
N ALA A 38 -5.08 2.83 23.94
CA ALA A 38 -6.18 3.69 23.52
C ALA A 38 -7.14 2.95 22.57
N ARG A 39 -6.60 2.04 21.74
CA ARG A 39 -7.36 1.08 20.93
C ARG A 39 -6.61 -0.25 20.86
N GLU A 40 -7.37 -1.32 20.80
CA GLU A 40 -6.90 -2.65 20.42
C GLU A 40 -7.74 -3.12 19.24
N LEU A 41 -7.08 -3.56 18.17
CA LEU A 41 -7.68 -3.72 16.85
C LEU A 41 -7.23 -5.01 16.20
N THR A 42 -8.18 -5.75 15.66
CA THR A 42 -7.97 -6.97 14.89
C THR A 42 -8.54 -6.79 13.48
N GLN A 43 -8.20 -7.72 12.58
CA GLN A 43 -8.70 -7.67 11.20
C GLN A 43 -10.24 -7.63 11.17
N GLY A 44 -10.80 -6.66 10.45
CA GLY A 44 -12.23 -6.42 10.34
C GLY A 44 -12.79 -5.43 11.36
N ASP A 45 -12.03 -5.05 12.39
CA ASP A 45 -12.46 -4.01 13.33
C ASP A 45 -12.56 -2.65 12.65
N THR A 46 -13.33 -1.75 13.26
CA THR A 46 -13.56 -0.40 12.74
C THR A 46 -13.19 0.67 13.75
N ILE A 47 -12.75 1.81 13.24
CA ILE A 47 -12.35 2.98 14.03
C ILE A 47 -12.96 4.22 13.39
N ASP A 48 -13.66 5.01 14.18
CA ASP A 48 -14.12 6.34 13.76
C ASP A 48 -13.12 7.40 14.22
N ALA A 49 -12.56 8.15 13.26
CA ALA A 49 -11.63 9.24 13.52
C ALA A 49 -11.79 10.34 12.47
N GLY A 50 -11.79 11.61 12.88
CA GLY A 50 -11.93 12.74 11.95
C GLY A 50 -13.23 12.73 11.13
N GLY A 51 -14.30 12.10 11.65
CA GLY A 51 -15.57 11.94 10.93
C GLY A 51 -15.57 10.86 9.83
N GLN A 52 -14.50 10.07 9.73
CA GLN A 52 -14.36 8.96 8.80
C GLN A 52 -14.26 7.63 9.55
N THR A 53 -14.94 6.61 9.04
CA THR A 53 -14.78 5.23 9.51
C THR A 53 -13.66 4.55 8.73
N TYR A 54 -12.73 3.95 9.47
CA TYR A 54 -11.63 3.12 8.97
C TYR A 54 -11.89 1.67 9.36
N THR A 55 -11.61 0.74 8.45
CA THR A 55 -11.67 -0.70 8.70
C THR A 55 -10.28 -1.29 8.67
N VAL A 56 -9.95 -2.16 9.61
CA VAL A 56 -8.69 -2.91 9.62
C VAL A 56 -8.73 -3.96 8.51
N ALA A 57 -8.02 -3.71 7.42
CA ALA A 57 -7.97 -4.60 6.27
C ALA A 57 -7.03 -5.78 6.49
N SER A 58 -5.91 -5.56 7.18
CA SER A 58 -4.93 -6.60 7.49
C SER A 58 -4.14 -6.27 8.76
N VAL A 59 -3.64 -7.31 9.42
CA VAL A 59 -2.69 -7.24 10.53
C VAL A 59 -1.61 -8.29 10.29
N SER A 60 -0.36 -7.97 10.61
CA SER A 60 0.81 -8.83 10.51
C SER A 60 1.84 -8.44 11.58
N GLU A 61 2.89 -9.24 11.75
CA GLU A 61 3.99 -8.95 12.71
C GLU A 61 4.65 -7.59 12.46
N SER A 62 4.64 -7.08 11.22
CA SER A 62 5.25 -5.81 10.87
C SER A 62 4.30 -4.61 10.97
N GLY A 63 3.01 -4.81 11.30
CA GLY A 63 2.02 -3.75 11.27
C GLY A 63 0.66 -4.17 10.75
N GLY A 64 0.03 -3.32 9.95
CA GLY A 64 -1.21 -3.63 9.26
C GLY A 64 -1.68 -2.50 8.36
N GLU A 65 -2.89 -2.63 7.85
CA GLU A 65 -3.48 -1.67 6.95
C GLU A 65 -4.88 -1.29 7.41
N LEU A 66 -5.14 0.01 7.50
CA LEU A 66 -6.48 0.55 7.68
C LEU A 66 -6.98 1.06 6.33
N GLN A 67 -8.25 0.82 6.03
CA GLN A 67 -8.88 1.31 4.81
C GLN A 67 -10.07 2.19 5.12
N TYR A 68 -10.26 3.23 4.33
CA TYR A 68 -11.47 4.04 4.38
C TYR A 68 -11.94 4.39 2.97
N THR A 69 -13.25 4.53 2.79
CA THR A 69 -13.83 4.94 1.51
C THR A 69 -14.16 6.42 1.55
N ASN A 70 -13.56 7.17 0.63
CA ASN A 70 -13.99 8.53 0.31
C ASN A 70 -15.08 8.43 -0.77
N GLU A 71 -16.34 8.54 -0.36
CA GLU A 71 -17.52 8.46 -1.25
C GLU A 71 -17.54 9.56 -2.32
N SER A 72 -16.85 10.66 -2.07
CA SER A 72 -16.83 11.85 -2.91
C SER A 72 -15.44 12.19 -3.45
N ALA A 73 -14.64 11.18 -3.80
CA ALA A 73 -13.33 11.42 -4.39
C ALA A 73 -13.45 11.99 -5.80
N ARG A 74 -12.73 13.08 -6.07
CA ARG A 74 -12.68 13.70 -7.40
C ARG A 74 -11.74 12.92 -8.32
N TYR A 75 -12.22 12.65 -9.53
CA TYR A 75 -11.46 12.08 -10.63
C TYR A 75 -11.48 13.04 -11.82
N THR A 76 -10.44 12.96 -12.65
CA THR A 76 -10.34 13.70 -13.89
C THR A 76 -9.90 12.79 -15.03
N ALA A 77 -10.24 13.16 -16.26
CA ALA A 77 -9.72 12.55 -17.47
C ALA A 77 -9.55 13.60 -18.56
N THR A 78 -8.55 13.40 -19.41
CA THR A 78 -8.33 14.26 -20.58
C THR A 78 -8.74 13.51 -21.84
N TRP A 79 -9.58 14.14 -22.64
CA TRP A 79 -9.97 13.71 -23.97
C TRP A 79 -9.24 14.56 -25.00
N GLU A 80 -8.14 14.03 -25.53
CA GLU A 80 -7.36 14.66 -26.59
C GLU A 80 -8.15 14.72 -27.90
N ASN A 81 -7.99 15.81 -28.64
CA ASN A 81 -8.59 15.98 -29.95
C ASN A 81 -8.11 14.89 -30.92
N ASP A 82 -9.00 14.42 -31.78
CA ASP A 82 -8.84 13.29 -32.69
C ASP A 82 -8.51 11.93 -32.04
N SER A 83 -8.51 11.84 -30.70
CA SER A 83 -8.36 10.56 -30.00
C SER A 83 -9.64 9.72 -30.05
N THR A 84 -9.50 8.40 -30.05
CA THR A 84 -10.63 7.48 -29.92
C THR A 84 -10.86 7.12 -28.45
N ARG A 85 -12.10 7.20 -28.00
CA ARG A 85 -12.54 6.88 -26.63
C ARG A 85 -13.74 5.94 -26.68
N THR A 86 -13.77 4.99 -25.76
CA THR A 86 -14.93 4.13 -25.55
C THR A 86 -15.90 4.84 -24.61
N VAL A 87 -17.15 5.02 -25.06
CA VAL A 87 -18.27 5.59 -24.31
C VAL A 87 -19.48 4.72 -24.58
N ASP A 88 -20.16 4.26 -23.52
CA ASP A 88 -21.30 3.32 -23.61
C ASP A 88 -21.00 2.07 -24.44
N ASP A 89 -19.80 1.49 -24.28
CA ASP A 89 -19.30 0.33 -25.04
C ASP A 89 -19.16 0.55 -26.57
N GLU A 90 -19.28 1.78 -27.05
CA GLU A 90 -19.08 2.19 -28.44
C GLU A 90 -17.80 3.04 -28.59
N GLU A 91 -17.14 2.96 -29.75
CA GLU A 91 -15.97 3.78 -30.06
C GLU A 91 -16.36 5.11 -30.69
N TRP A 92 -15.90 6.20 -30.06
CA TRP A 92 -16.12 7.56 -30.49
C TRP A 92 -14.80 8.27 -30.70
N ARG A 93 -14.66 8.98 -31.83
CA ARG A 93 -13.58 9.94 -32.02
C ARG A 93 -13.97 11.25 -31.34
N VAL A 94 -13.06 11.78 -30.54
CA VAL A 94 -13.15 13.12 -29.97
C VAL A 94 -12.80 14.13 -31.05
N VAL A 95 -13.67 15.10 -31.28
CA VAL A 95 -13.50 16.17 -32.26
C VAL A 95 -13.71 17.50 -31.55
N ILE A 96 -12.71 18.35 -31.62
CA ILE A 96 -12.73 19.71 -31.08
C ILE A 96 -12.34 20.64 -32.23
N GLU A 97 -13.21 21.61 -32.53
CA GLU A 97 -13.05 22.51 -33.69
C GLU A 97 -13.00 23.97 -33.25
N GLY A 98 -12.17 24.77 -33.93
CA GLY A 98 -12.00 26.20 -33.67
C GLY A 98 -10.76 26.54 -32.83
N ASP A 99 -10.40 27.82 -32.85
CA ASP A 99 -9.22 28.33 -32.13
C ASP A 99 -9.48 28.53 -30.63
N GLU A 100 -10.73 28.84 -30.26
CA GLU A 100 -11.21 29.00 -28.88
C GLU A 100 -12.47 28.14 -28.66
N PRO A 101 -12.33 26.81 -28.68
CA PRO A 101 -13.47 25.90 -28.55
C PRO A 101 -14.02 25.91 -27.13
N THR A 102 -15.35 25.82 -27.00
CA THR A 102 -16.06 25.63 -25.73
C THR A 102 -16.91 24.37 -25.73
N GLU A 103 -16.72 23.50 -26.72
CA GLU A 103 -17.53 22.32 -26.95
C GLU A 103 -16.65 21.17 -27.46
N VAL A 104 -16.92 19.97 -26.97
CA VAL A 104 -16.34 18.73 -27.45
C VAL A 104 -17.41 17.90 -28.14
N THR A 105 -17.13 17.42 -29.35
CA THR A 105 -18.02 16.53 -30.10
C THR A 105 -17.44 15.12 -30.13
N LEU A 106 -18.22 14.14 -29.69
CA LEU A 106 -17.99 12.74 -29.96
C LEU A 106 -18.59 12.39 -31.31
N ARG A 107 -17.78 11.88 -32.23
CA ARG A 107 -18.20 11.38 -33.55
C ARG A 107 -18.01 9.87 -33.63
N GLU A 108 -19.05 9.14 -34.02
CA GLU A 108 -19.04 7.69 -34.14
C GLU A 108 -17.90 7.22 -35.06
N VAL A 109 -17.16 6.19 -34.63
CA VAL A 109 -16.16 5.53 -35.48
C VAL A 109 -16.86 4.40 -36.23
N LEU A 110 -17.15 4.63 -37.51
CA LEU A 110 -17.79 3.63 -38.36
C LEU A 110 -16.81 2.50 -38.71
N ASN A 111 -17.26 1.26 -38.50
CA ASN A 111 -16.56 0.08 -39.01
C ASN A 111 -16.93 -0.15 -40.48
N GLU A 112 -16.34 0.65 -41.38
CA GLU A 112 -16.59 0.59 -42.83
C GLU A 112 -16.42 -0.84 -43.38
N SER A 113 -15.39 -1.58 -42.94
CA SER A 113 -15.16 -2.97 -43.37
C SER A 113 -16.28 -3.92 -42.97
N ALA A 114 -16.85 -3.78 -41.77
CA ALA A 114 -17.99 -4.60 -41.36
C ALA A 114 -19.26 -4.26 -42.16
N ILE A 115 -19.45 -2.97 -42.48
CA ILE A 115 -20.56 -2.52 -43.34
C ILE A 115 -20.41 -3.12 -44.74
N LEU A 116 -19.23 -3.05 -45.34
CA LEU A 116 -18.95 -3.65 -46.64
C LEU A 116 -19.13 -5.17 -46.63
N ALA A 117 -18.62 -5.87 -45.61
CA ALA A 117 -18.76 -7.32 -45.48
C ALA A 117 -20.21 -7.79 -45.30
N SER A 118 -21.10 -6.91 -44.83
CA SER A 118 -22.53 -7.21 -44.68
C SER A 118 -23.35 -7.08 -45.96
N ASP A 119 -22.80 -6.41 -46.99
CA ASP A 119 -23.43 -6.25 -48.30
C ASP A 119 -22.76 -7.16 -49.33
N PRO A 120 -23.42 -8.26 -49.78
CA PRO A 120 -22.83 -9.20 -50.73
C PRO A 120 -22.58 -8.62 -52.13
N ASP A 121 -23.21 -7.48 -52.46
CA ASP A 121 -23.03 -6.82 -53.75
C ASP A 121 -21.90 -5.78 -53.71
N ALA A 122 -21.38 -5.43 -52.53
CA ALA A 122 -20.33 -4.46 -52.33
C ALA A 122 -18.93 -5.08 -52.35
N SER A 123 -17.93 -4.30 -52.76
CA SER A 123 -16.52 -4.68 -52.66
C SER A 123 -16.04 -4.67 -51.21
N GLU A 124 -15.11 -5.57 -50.87
CA GLU A 124 -14.52 -5.67 -49.52
C GLU A 124 -13.75 -4.41 -49.08
N GLU A 125 -13.24 -3.65 -50.06
CA GLU A 125 -12.51 -2.41 -49.83
C GLU A 125 -13.04 -1.28 -50.74
N THR A 126 -12.83 -0.04 -50.31
CA THR A 126 -13.09 1.15 -51.15
C THR A 126 -11.97 1.39 -52.14
N VAL A 127 -12.29 1.91 -53.32
CA VAL A 127 -11.31 2.35 -54.32
C VAL A 127 -11.27 3.86 -54.42
N GLU A 128 -10.09 4.43 -54.64
CA GLU A 128 -9.93 5.88 -54.83
C GLU A 128 -9.81 6.22 -56.32
N ARG A 129 -10.57 7.22 -56.78
CA ARG A 129 -10.49 7.75 -58.15
C ARG A 129 -10.66 9.26 -58.15
N ASN A 130 -9.69 9.98 -58.72
CA ASN A 130 -9.66 11.45 -58.77
C ASN A 130 -9.84 12.10 -57.38
N GLY A 131 -9.26 11.51 -56.33
CA GLY A 131 -9.36 12.01 -54.95
C GLY A 131 -10.71 11.78 -54.25
N THR A 132 -11.62 11.02 -54.86
CA THR A 132 -12.88 10.59 -54.22
C THR A 132 -12.83 9.09 -53.97
N ARG A 133 -13.23 8.66 -52.76
CA ARG A 133 -13.40 7.24 -52.40
C ARG A 133 -14.74 6.74 -52.90
N TYR A 134 -14.76 5.54 -53.48
CA TYR A 134 -15.95 4.87 -53.99
C TYR A 134 -16.03 3.44 -53.45
N VAL A 135 -17.26 2.97 -53.25
CA VAL A 135 -17.58 1.56 -53.06
C VAL A 135 -18.01 0.98 -54.41
N VAL A 136 -17.46 -0.17 -54.78
CA VAL A 136 -17.82 -0.84 -56.04
C VAL A 136 -18.99 -1.77 -55.75
N ILE A 137 -20.12 -1.50 -56.39
CA ILE A 137 -21.33 -2.32 -56.30
C ILE A 137 -21.49 -3.14 -57.57
N ASN A 138 -21.81 -4.43 -57.44
CA ASN A 138 -22.06 -5.34 -58.55
C ASN A 138 -20.90 -5.32 -59.60
N ASN A 139 -19.66 -5.31 -59.11
CA ASN A 139 -18.41 -5.33 -59.89
C ASN A 139 -18.20 -4.19 -60.93
N SER A 140 -19.07 -3.18 -60.97
CA SER A 140 -19.02 -2.19 -62.06
C SER A 140 -19.57 -0.80 -61.70
N ARG A 141 -20.53 -0.72 -60.79
CA ARG A 141 -21.13 0.56 -60.39
C ARG A 141 -20.29 1.20 -59.28
N LEU A 142 -19.92 2.45 -59.46
CA LEU A 142 -19.22 3.24 -58.44
C LEU A 142 -20.24 4.08 -57.67
N VAL A 143 -20.29 3.91 -56.35
CA VAL A 143 -21.06 4.75 -55.44
C VAL A 143 -20.08 5.52 -54.55
N PRO A 144 -20.16 6.85 -54.46
CA PRO A 144 -19.30 7.62 -53.56
C PRO A 144 -19.40 7.10 -52.13
N ALA A 145 -18.27 6.99 -51.42
CA ALA A 145 -18.24 6.50 -50.05
C ALA A 145 -19.14 7.32 -49.10
N SER A 146 -19.25 8.64 -49.34
CA SER A 146 -20.14 9.54 -48.59
C SER A 146 -21.63 9.33 -48.86
N GLU A 147 -22.00 8.66 -49.95
CA GLU A 147 -23.38 8.29 -50.27
C GLU A 147 -23.68 6.85 -49.81
N TYR A 148 -22.66 5.98 -49.82
CA TYR A 148 -22.80 4.59 -49.42
C TYR A 148 -22.80 4.39 -47.91
N PHE A 149 -21.80 4.95 -47.20
CA PHE A 149 -21.72 4.82 -45.76
C PHE A 149 -22.71 5.77 -45.08
N PRO A 150 -23.35 5.34 -43.98
CA PRO A 150 -24.23 6.22 -43.22
C PRO A 150 -23.45 7.42 -42.65
N GLU A 151 -24.13 8.53 -42.43
CA GLU A 151 -23.53 9.66 -41.70
C GLU A 151 -23.22 9.21 -40.26
N PRO A 152 -21.99 9.42 -39.77
CA PRO A 152 -21.63 9.09 -38.39
C PRO A 152 -22.51 9.86 -37.40
N LYS A 153 -22.99 9.18 -36.36
CA LYS A 153 -23.67 9.86 -35.26
C LYS A 153 -22.72 10.83 -34.56
N THR A 154 -23.28 11.90 -34.01
CA THR A 154 -22.54 12.87 -33.21
C THR A 154 -23.24 13.14 -31.89
N ARG A 155 -22.45 13.41 -30.85
CA ARG A 155 -22.91 13.89 -29.54
C ARG A 155 -22.01 15.05 -29.13
N ALA A 156 -22.58 16.23 -28.94
CA ALA A 156 -21.84 17.43 -28.57
C ALA A 156 -22.11 17.77 -27.10
N TYR A 157 -21.06 18.21 -26.40
CA TYR A 157 -21.13 18.63 -25.00
C TYR A 157 -20.32 19.91 -24.81
N ALA A 158 -20.97 20.97 -24.33
CA ALA A 158 -20.34 22.23 -24.00
C ALA A 158 -19.61 22.16 -22.65
N GLU A 159 -18.70 23.10 -22.40
CA GLU A 159 -18.14 23.30 -21.06
C GLU A 159 -19.25 23.46 -20.02
N GLY A 160 -19.16 22.72 -18.92
CA GLY A 160 -20.16 22.68 -17.85
C GLY A 160 -21.28 21.66 -18.06
N ASP A 161 -21.44 21.09 -19.26
CA ASP A 161 -22.41 20.02 -19.49
C ASP A 161 -22.04 18.77 -18.72
N THR A 162 -23.05 17.99 -18.32
CA THR A 162 -22.87 16.74 -17.60
C THR A 162 -23.52 15.59 -18.36
N PHE A 163 -22.80 14.48 -18.47
CA PHE A 163 -23.23 13.27 -19.17
C PHE A 163 -22.74 12.02 -18.44
N ASP A 164 -23.34 10.86 -18.75
CA ASP A 164 -22.90 9.60 -18.18
C ASP A 164 -21.61 9.12 -18.85
N TYR A 165 -20.58 8.86 -18.04
CA TYR A 165 -19.33 8.28 -18.50
C TYR A 165 -18.82 7.27 -17.48
N ARG A 166 -18.62 6.02 -17.92
CA ARG A 166 -18.21 4.89 -17.06
C ARG A 166 -19.10 4.70 -15.83
N GLY A 167 -20.41 4.94 -16.00
CA GLY A 167 -21.40 4.86 -14.91
C GLY A 167 -21.34 6.01 -13.91
N ASN A 168 -20.64 7.10 -14.21
CA ASN A 168 -20.56 8.29 -13.36
C ASN A 168 -21.10 9.52 -14.10
N ALA A 169 -21.81 10.38 -13.37
CA ALA A 169 -22.15 11.72 -13.84
C ALA A 169 -20.86 12.54 -13.99
N THR A 170 -20.47 12.81 -15.22
CA THR A 170 -19.21 13.44 -15.59
C THR A 170 -19.47 14.79 -16.22
N THR A 171 -18.83 15.83 -15.68
CA THR A 171 -18.93 17.19 -16.16
C THR A 171 -17.76 17.52 -17.08
N VAL A 172 -18.05 18.14 -18.22
CA VAL A 172 -17.05 18.73 -19.11
C VAL A 172 -16.48 19.97 -18.43
N GLY A 173 -15.18 19.96 -18.21
CA GLY A 173 -14.40 21.09 -17.71
C GLY A 173 -13.95 21.99 -18.86
N SER A 174 -12.70 22.43 -18.83
CA SER A 174 -12.14 23.28 -19.88
C SER A 174 -11.96 22.51 -21.20
N VAL A 175 -12.35 23.12 -22.30
CA VAL A 175 -12.14 22.67 -23.66
C VAL A 175 -11.11 23.59 -24.32
N THR A 176 -10.13 23.00 -24.97
CA THR A 176 -9.08 23.69 -25.72
C THR A 176 -8.94 23.01 -27.08
N ALA A 177 -8.31 23.66 -28.06
CA ALA A 177 -8.12 23.09 -29.39
C ALA A 177 -7.41 21.71 -29.38
N GLY A 178 -6.65 21.41 -28.32
CA GLY A 178 -5.94 20.14 -28.16
C GLY A 178 -6.67 19.09 -27.33
N ALA A 179 -7.54 19.48 -26.39
CA ALA A 179 -8.14 18.55 -25.44
C ALA A 179 -9.34 19.14 -24.68
N ALA A 180 -10.24 18.25 -24.25
CA ALA A 180 -11.29 18.52 -23.28
C ALA A 180 -10.96 17.84 -21.94
N GLU A 181 -11.04 18.59 -20.85
CA GLU A 181 -10.91 18.08 -19.49
C GLU A 181 -12.27 17.61 -18.99
N LEU A 182 -12.31 16.45 -18.34
CA LEU A 182 -13.50 15.89 -17.74
C LEU A 182 -13.29 15.72 -16.23
N ALA A 183 -14.36 15.88 -15.46
CA ALA A 183 -14.32 15.63 -14.04
C ALA A 183 -15.59 14.95 -13.53
N TRP A 184 -15.43 14.00 -12.63
CA TRP A 184 -16.53 13.34 -11.94
C TRP A 184 -16.15 13.03 -10.50
N THR A 185 -17.16 12.66 -9.72
CA THR A 185 -17.00 12.25 -8.33
C THR A 185 -17.44 10.80 -8.19
N ALA A 186 -16.61 9.97 -7.58
CA ALA A 186 -16.90 8.56 -7.35
C ALA A 186 -16.23 8.06 -6.05
N PRO A 187 -16.68 6.94 -5.47
CA PRO A 187 -16.01 6.35 -4.32
C PRO A 187 -14.54 5.99 -4.61
N ARG A 188 -13.66 6.22 -3.63
CA ARG A 188 -12.26 5.77 -3.64
C ARG A 188 -11.91 5.13 -2.31
N THR A 189 -11.49 3.88 -2.33
CA THR A 189 -10.85 3.25 -1.19
C THR A 189 -9.41 3.76 -1.05
N ASN A 190 -9.08 4.27 0.13
CA ASN A 190 -7.75 4.73 0.48
C ASN A 190 -7.21 3.84 1.60
N THR A 191 -5.89 3.69 1.64
CA THR A 191 -5.18 2.87 2.62
C THR A 191 -4.28 3.73 3.48
N VAL A 192 -4.26 3.47 4.78
CA VAL A 192 -3.31 3.99 5.75
C VAL A 192 -2.48 2.81 6.25
N ALA A 193 -1.19 2.83 5.95
CA ALA A 193 -0.26 1.84 6.47
C ALA A 193 0.00 2.12 7.96
N VAL A 194 -0.08 1.07 8.77
CA VAL A 194 0.28 1.09 10.18
C VAL A 194 1.54 0.24 10.29
N GLU A 195 2.64 0.81 10.78
CA GLU A 195 3.89 0.07 11.00
C GLU A 195 4.06 -0.25 12.48
N HIS A 196 4.61 -1.42 12.78
CA HIS A 196 4.99 -1.81 14.14
C HIS A 196 6.04 -0.83 14.70
N GLU A 197 5.85 -0.39 15.95
CA GLU A 197 6.71 0.55 16.67
C GLU A 197 6.87 1.91 15.98
N SER A 198 5.81 2.39 15.34
CA SER A 198 5.82 3.63 14.55
C SER A 198 4.62 4.52 14.84
N ASN A 199 4.73 5.80 14.55
CA ASN A 199 3.61 6.73 14.65
C ASN A 199 2.74 6.65 13.40
N VAL A 200 1.43 6.52 13.59
CA VAL A 200 0.42 6.58 12.53
C VAL A 200 -0.58 7.68 12.83
N THR A 201 -0.99 8.42 11.80
CA THR A 201 -2.06 9.42 11.92
C THR A 201 -3.33 8.88 11.29
N ILE A 202 -4.40 8.82 12.08
CA ILE A 202 -5.72 8.32 11.67
C ILE A 202 -6.72 9.45 11.95
N GLY A 203 -7.34 9.97 10.88
CA GLY A 203 -8.06 11.25 10.95
C GLY A 203 -7.14 12.37 11.43
N ASP A 204 -7.54 13.05 12.50
CA ASP A 204 -6.80 14.17 13.10
C ASP A 204 -5.92 13.75 14.30
N GLN A 205 -5.86 12.45 14.61
CA GLN A 205 -5.17 11.93 15.79
C GLN A 205 -3.95 11.10 15.40
N THR A 206 -2.81 11.37 16.05
CA THR A 206 -1.61 10.56 15.93
C THR A 206 -1.53 9.57 17.08
N TYR A 207 -1.26 8.32 16.76
CA TYR A 207 -1.05 7.22 17.70
C TYR A 207 0.31 6.60 17.46
N PHE A 208 0.92 6.05 18.50
CA PHE A 208 2.00 5.09 18.34
C PHE A 208 1.38 3.70 18.18
N ALA A 209 1.76 2.97 17.14
CA ALA A 209 1.27 1.65 16.84
C ALA A 209 2.26 0.60 17.34
N TYR A 210 1.73 -0.41 18.02
CA TYR A 210 2.47 -1.56 18.50
C TYR A 210 1.70 -2.84 18.14
N VAL A 211 2.42 -3.89 17.77
CA VAL A 211 1.85 -5.17 17.34
C VAL A 211 2.51 -6.28 18.14
N PRO A 212 1.87 -6.78 19.21
CA PRO A 212 2.51 -7.75 20.10
C PRO A 212 2.68 -9.15 19.48
N ASP A 213 1.75 -9.57 18.62
CA ASP A 213 1.63 -10.98 18.19
C ASP A 213 1.33 -11.19 16.70
N GLY A 214 1.33 -10.12 15.91
CA GLY A 214 1.02 -10.15 14.48
C GLY A 214 -0.46 -10.35 14.12
N SER A 215 -1.36 -10.39 15.10
CA SER A 215 -2.81 -10.49 14.91
C SER A 215 -3.58 -9.29 15.47
N THR A 216 -2.94 -8.55 16.37
CA THR A 216 -3.52 -7.40 17.07
C THR A 216 -2.67 -6.15 16.87
N ILE A 217 -3.30 -5.02 16.58
CA ILE A 217 -2.68 -3.68 16.59
C ILE A 217 -3.17 -2.96 17.84
N GLN A 218 -2.23 -2.55 18.68
CA GLN A 218 -2.48 -1.65 19.81
C GLN A 218 -2.07 -0.23 19.41
N LEU A 219 -3.01 0.70 19.53
CA LEU A 219 -2.75 2.13 19.34
C LEU A 219 -2.67 2.79 20.70
N VAL A 220 -1.57 3.49 20.96
CA VAL A 220 -1.34 4.19 22.23
C VAL A 220 -1.08 5.67 21.99
N THR A 221 -1.57 6.51 22.90
CA THR A 221 -1.36 7.96 22.87
C THR A 221 -0.14 8.39 23.69
N GLU A 222 0.20 7.61 24.73
CA GLU A 222 1.30 7.90 25.65
C GLU A 222 2.54 7.06 25.33
N TYR A 223 3.45 7.66 24.56
CA TYR A 223 4.70 7.03 24.11
C TYR A 223 5.74 6.84 25.25
N SER A 224 5.58 7.56 26.36
CA SER A 224 6.56 7.55 27.46
C SER A 224 6.68 6.18 28.15
N SER A 225 5.64 5.33 28.10
CA SER A 225 5.65 3.98 28.67
C SER A 225 6.48 3.00 27.83
N TYR A 226 6.50 3.14 26.50
CA TYR A 226 7.31 2.32 25.61
C TYR A 226 8.81 2.48 25.90
N GLN A 227 9.28 3.73 25.97
CA GLN A 227 10.70 4.03 26.24
C GLN A 227 11.17 3.54 27.61
N GLN A 228 10.30 3.60 28.62
CA GLN A 228 10.63 3.09 29.96
C GLN A 228 10.79 1.57 29.96
N GLN A 229 9.93 0.86 29.24
CA GLN A 229 9.97 -0.60 29.15
C GLN A 229 11.15 -1.08 28.32
N THR A 230 11.47 -0.44 27.19
CA THR A 230 12.68 -0.78 26.41
C THR A 230 13.95 -0.54 27.21
N ALA A 231 14.03 0.55 27.97
CA ALA A 231 15.15 0.79 28.90
C ALA A 231 15.26 -0.30 29.99
N ALA A 232 14.14 -0.78 30.52
CA ALA A 232 14.13 -1.89 31.48
C ALA A 232 14.60 -3.22 30.86
N ILE A 233 14.24 -3.49 29.59
CA ILE A 233 14.72 -4.65 28.84
C ILE A 233 16.23 -4.58 28.62
N ASP A 234 16.77 -3.43 28.22
CA ASP A 234 18.20 -3.24 28.03
C ASP A 234 18.99 -3.38 29.33
N GLN A 235 18.44 -2.84 30.43
CA GLN A 235 19.02 -3.01 31.76
C GLN A 235 19.02 -4.49 32.19
N TYR A 236 17.92 -5.20 31.94
CA TYR A 236 17.82 -6.65 32.19
C TYR A 236 18.88 -7.44 31.42
N GLN A 237 19.03 -7.18 30.11
CA GLN A 237 20.05 -7.83 29.28
C GLN A 237 21.46 -7.53 29.79
N THR A 238 21.73 -6.29 30.19
CA THR A 238 23.01 -5.87 30.77
C THR A 238 23.33 -6.65 32.04
N TYR A 239 22.37 -6.76 32.98
CA TYR A 239 22.55 -7.53 34.21
C TYR A 239 22.73 -9.02 33.96
N ARG A 240 21.96 -9.60 33.04
CA ARG A 240 22.12 -11.00 32.64
C ARG A 240 23.50 -11.28 32.04
N ASN A 241 24.00 -10.40 31.17
CA ASN A 241 25.33 -10.51 30.59
C ASN A 241 26.43 -10.39 31.66
N GLY A 242 26.26 -9.47 32.62
CA GLY A 242 27.16 -9.33 33.77
C GLY A 242 27.21 -10.59 34.64
N LEU A 243 26.05 -11.17 34.97
CA LEU A 243 25.95 -12.41 35.75
C LEU A 243 26.58 -13.60 35.01
N TRP A 244 26.39 -13.70 33.69
CA TRP A 244 27.11 -14.69 32.87
C TRP A 244 28.63 -14.51 32.96
N GLY A 245 29.11 -13.27 32.89
CA GLY A 245 30.52 -12.94 33.08
C GLY A 245 31.04 -13.42 34.44
N VAL A 246 30.31 -13.15 35.52
CA VAL A 246 30.67 -13.60 36.88
C VAL A 246 30.70 -15.13 36.99
N SER A 247 29.69 -15.82 36.44
CA SER A 247 29.64 -17.29 36.46
C SER A 247 30.82 -17.91 35.71
N ILE A 248 31.15 -17.40 34.52
CA ILE A 248 32.26 -17.90 33.69
C ILE A 248 33.60 -17.63 34.37
N ILE A 249 33.84 -16.41 34.86
CA ILE A 249 35.10 -16.04 35.52
C ILE A 249 35.28 -16.87 36.80
N SER A 250 34.22 -17.07 37.59
CA SER A 250 34.29 -17.87 38.81
C SER A 250 34.65 -19.33 38.51
N LEU A 251 34.03 -19.93 37.49
CA LEU A 251 34.35 -21.29 37.05
C LEU A 251 35.79 -21.39 36.56
N LEU A 252 36.23 -20.49 35.67
CA LEU A 252 37.60 -20.47 35.16
C LEU A 252 38.62 -20.28 36.29
N THR A 253 38.36 -19.38 37.23
CA THR A 253 39.23 -19.14 38.39
C THR A 253 39.34 -20.38 39.26
N ALA A 254 38.23 -21.07 39.51
CA ALA A 254 38.23 -22.34 40.24
C ALA A 254 39.06 -23.40 39.51
N VAL A 255 38.90 -23.54 38.20
CA VAL A 255 39.68 -24.48 37.37
C VAL A 255 41.17 -24.15 37.39
N PHE A 256 41.55 -22.88 37.21
CA PHE A 256 42.95 -22.45 37.27
C PHE A 256 43.56 -22.65 38.66
N MET A 257 42.81 -22.36 39.73
CA MET A 257 43.27 -22.61 41.10
C MET A 257 43.53 -24.10 41.34
N ILE A 258 42.65 -24.98 40.86
CA ILE A 258 42.88 -26.43 40.90
C ILE A 258 44.13 -26.78 40.09
N GLY A 259 44.23 -26.29 38.85
CA GLY A 259 45.39 -26.52 37.99
C GLY A 259 46.71 -26.13 38.67
N PHE A 260 46.81 -24.92 39.23
CA PHE A 260 48.01 -24.44 39.89
C PHE A 260 48.31 -25.13 41.23
N ALA A 261 47.30 -25.46 42.02
CA ALA A 261 47.49 -26.15 43.29
C ALA A 261 48.02 -27.60 43.13
N TYR A 262 47.80 -28.19 41.96
CA TYR A 262 48.15 -29.56 41.62
C TYR A 262 49.14 -29.69 40.45
N LEU A 263 49.75 -28.60 39.99
CA LEU A 263 50.86 -28.65 39.04
C LEU A 263 52.03 -29.47 39.63
N PRO A 264 52.64 -30.40 38.87
CA PRO A 264 53.83 -31.12 39.31
C PRO A 264 54.97 -30.13 39.59
N SER A 265 55.58 -30.19 40.77
CA SER A 265 56.75 -29.36 41.08
C SER A 265 57.90 -29.77 40.17
N ARG A 266 58.40 -28.84 39.35
CA ARG A 266 59.66 -29.03 38.63
C ARG A 266 60.81 -28.65 39.56
N TYR A 267 61.09 -29.51 40.52
CA TYR A 267 62.37 -29.66 41.21
C TYR A 267 62.57 -31.13 41.51
#